data_AF-A0A3N6HXM9-F1
#
_entry.id   AF-A0A3N6HXM9-F1
#
_cell.length_a   1.000
_cell.length_b   1.000
_cell.length_c   1.000
_cell.angle_alpha   90.00
_cell.angle_beta   90.00
_cell.angle_gamma   90.00
#
_symmetry.space_group_name_H-M   'P 1'
#
loop_
_entity.id
_entity.type
_entity.pdbx_description
1 polymer ?
#
loop_
_entity_poly.entity_id
_entity_poly.type
_entity_poly.pdbx_seq_one_letter_code
_entity_poly.pdbx_strand_id
1 'polypeptide(L)'
;MYPVGPEGDIDQLADEKGWVMDGIYSSASEFVADMCESLPVSAVKEAVSGDYDRWFGGGTYLVSSKPPSAEQLQDDEDARTIPPGTYRAKGRMENCYWERTSEGGDIIDNNFATSAQAITVTIHPSDGQFTSEGCEMWKPVK
;
A
#
# COMPACT_ATOMS: atom_id res chain seq x y z
N MET A 1 -0.10 -1.37 -36.93
CA MET A 1 0.81 -2.50 -36.65
C MET A 1 1.76 -2.01 -35.58
N TYR A 2 1.74 -2.64 -34.41
CA TYR A 2 2.52 -2.20 -33.26
C TYR A 2 3.99 -2.65 -33.40
N PRO A 3 4.96 -1.91 -32.82
CA PRO A 3 6.35 -2.36 -32.77
C PRO A 3 6.48 -3.67 -31.99
N VAL A 4 7.54 -4.44 -32.25
CA VAL A 4 7.81 -5.65 -31.47
C VAL A 4 8.52 -5.25 -30.18
N GLY A 5 7.94 -5.56 -29.03
CA GLY A 5 8.50 -5.25 -27.72
C GLY A 5 7.47 -4.67 -26.75
N PRO A 6 7.90 -4.38 -25.51
CA PRO A 6 6.99 -3.92 -24.45
C PRO A 6 6.27 -2.61 -24.80
N GLU A 7 6.88 -1.74 -25.61
CA GLU A 7 6.27 -0.51 -26.10
C GLU A 7 5.10 -0.79 -27.05
N GLY A 8 5.21 -1.83 -27.90
CA GLY A 8 4.12 -2.22 -28.77
C GLY A 8 3.02 -3.00 -28.04
N ASP A 9 3.40 -3.80 -27.05
CA ASP A 9 2.46 -4.55 -26.22
C ASP A 9 1.54 -3.60 -25.42
N ILE A 10 2.10 -2.51 -24.87
CA ILE A 10 1.31 -1.53 -24.12
C ILE A 10 0.42 -0.68 -25.04
N ASP A 11 0.89 -0.33 -26.24
CA ASP A 11 0.09 0.39 -27.23
C ASP A 11 -1.09 -0.45 -27.72
N GLN A 12 -0.84 -1.73 -28.00
CA GLN A 12 -1.89 -2.67 -28.36
C GLN A 12 -2.92 -2.80 -27.23
N LEU A 13 -2.47 -2.97 -25.98
CA LEU A 13 -3.37 -3.11 -24.84
C LEU A 13 -4.20 -1.84 -24.61
N ALA A 14 -3.62 -0.66 -24.76
CA ALA A 14 -4.33 0.60 -24.61
C ALA A 14 -5.48 0.74 -25.62
N ASP A 15 -5.23 0.37 -26.88
CA ASP A 15 -6.27 0.35 -27.92
C ASP A 15 -7.35 -0.70 -27.62
N GLU A 16 -6.96 -1.91 -27.19
CA GLU A 16 -7.90 -2.97 -26.77
C GLU A 16 -8.78 -2.55 -25.59
N LYS A 17 -8.24 -1.74 -24.68
CA LYS A 17 -8.96 -1.18 -23.52
C LYS A 17 -9.71 0.12 -23.83
N GLY A 18 -9.65 0.60 -25.06
CA GLY A 18 -10.38 1.80 -25.51
C GLY A 18 -9.86 3.10 -24.91
N TRP A 19 -8.56 3.18 -24.64
CA TRP A 19 -7.93 4.42 -24.18
C TRP A 19 -7.96 5.45 -25.32
N VAL A 20 -8.24 6.71 -24.97
CA VAL A 20 -8.27 7.82 -25.92
C VAL A 20 -7.20 8.82 -25.51
N MET A 21 -6.22 9.03 -26.39
CA MET A 21 -5.17 10.02 -26.17
C MET A 21 -5.71 11.42 -26.45
N ASP A 22 -5.39 12.39 -25.58
CA ASP A 22 -5.90 13.78 -25.63
C ASP A 22 -5.18 14.67 -26.66
N GLY A 23 -4.41 14.06 -27.57
CA GLY A 23 -3.67 14.74 -28.64
C GLY A 23 -2.32 15.32 -28.22
N ILE A 24 -1.92 15.16 -26.95
CA ILE A 24 -0.58 15.51 -26.47
C ILE A 24 0.42 14.40 -26.79
N TYR A 25 -0.04 13.15 -26.73
CA TYR A 25 0.78 11.96 -27.00
C TYR A 25 0.17 11.18 -28.17
N SER A 26 1.04 10.61 -28.99
CA SER A 26 0.68 9.81 -30.16
C SER A 26 0.44 8.33 -29.84
N SER A 27 0.87 7.87 -28.67
CA SER A 27 0.67 6.50 -28.19
C SER A 27 0.71 6.41 -26.65
N ALA A 28 0.24 5.28 -26.11
CA ALA A 28 0.31 5.02 -24.67
C ALA A 28 1.76 4.85 -24.21
N SER A 29 2.61 4.22 -25.03
CA SER A 29 4.04 4.08 -24.81
C SER A 29 4.77 5.42 -24.77
N GLU A 30 4.37 6.40 -25.57
CA GLU A 30 4.93 7.77 -25.54
C GLU A 30 4.58 8.49 -24.25
N PHE A 31 3.31 8.40 -23.82
CA PHE A 31 2.90 8.93 -22.51
C PHE A 31 3.71 8.29 -21.38
N VAL A 32 3.86 6.96 -21.39
CA VAL A 32 4.64 6.25 -20.37
C VAL A 32 6.10 6.69 -20.39
N ALA A 33 6.70 6.88 -21.56
CA ALA A 33 8.08 7.36 -21.67
C ALA A 33 8.26 8.77 -21.09
N ASP A 34 7.37 9.72 -21.41
CA ASP A 34 7.41 11.09 -20.89
C ASP A 34 7.19 11.13 -19.36
N MET A 35 6.26 10.32 -18.86
CA MET A 35 6.08 10.15 -17.42
C MET A 35 7.33 9.54 -16.77
N CYS A 36 7.98 8.56 -17.40
CA CYS A 36 9.21 7.97 -16.88
C CYS A 36 10.36 8.98 -16.80
N GLU A 37 10.47 9.89 -17.78
CA GLU A 37 11.51 10.93 -17.80
C GLU A 37 11.24 12.08 -16.83
N SER A 38 9.97 12.45 -16.64
CA SER A 38 9.57 13.55 -15.75
C SER A 38 9.59 13.18 -14.28
N LEU A 39 9.48 11.89 -13.95
CA LEU A 39 9.56 11.44 -12.57
C LEU A 39 10.98 11.65 -12.02
N PRO A 40 11.15 12.37 -10.88
CA PRO A 40 12.47 12.55 -10.30
C PRO A 40 13.02 11.17 -9.90
N VAL A 41 14.10 10.74 -10.56
CA VAL A 41 14.73 9.43 -10.35
C VAL A 41 15.11 9.18 -8.89
N SER A 42 15.32 10.21 -8.07
CA SER A 42 15.51 10.08 -6.63
C SER A 42 14.21 9.67 -5.92
N ALA A 43 13.08 10.30 -6.24
CA ALA A 43 11.77 9.92 -5.69
C ALA A 43 11.34 8.53 -6.19
N VAL A 44 11.64 8.19 -7.44
CA VAL A 44 11.40 6.83 -7.97
C VAL A 44 12.31 5.82 -7.29
N LYS A 45 13.60 6.12 -7.09
CA LYS A 45 14.51 5.24 -6.35
C LYS A 45 14.09 5.08 -4.89
N GLU A 46 13.66 6.14 -4.23
CA GLU A 46 13.11 6.09 -2.86
C GLU A 46 11.83 5.25 -2.83
N ALA A 47 10.89 5.49 -3.75
CA ALA A 47 9.64 4.71 -3.87
C ALA A 47 9.89 3.22 -4.20
N VAL A 48 10.86 2.93 -5.07
CA VAL A 48 11.25 1.56 -5.46
C VAL A 48 12.10 0.88 -4.38
N SER A 49 12.89 1.64 -3.62
CA SER A 49 13.67 1.12 -2.49
C SER A 49 12.82 0.81 -1.26
N GLY A 50 11.60 1.35 -1.20
CA GLY A 50 10.74 1.28 -0.02
C GLY A 50 11.19 2.18 1.13
N ASP A 51 12.17 3.06 0.91
CA ASP A 51 12.73 3.98 1.91
C ASP A 51 11.90 5.26 2.02
N TYR A 52 10.59 5.11 2.21
CA TYR A 52 9.68 6.19 2.58
C TYR A 52 8.89 5.76 3.82
N ASP A 53 8.68 6.71 4.75
CA ASP A 53 7.89 6.46 5.96
C ASP A 53 6.42 6.25 5.57
N ARG A 54 6.02 5.00 5.30
CA ARG A 54 4.62 4.64 5.06
C ARG A 54 3.85 4.76 6.37
N TRP A 55 2.77 5.56 6.36
CA TRP A 55 1.87 5.70 7.49
C TRP A 55 0.58 4.93 7.22
N PHE A 56 0.01 4.34 8.25
CA PHE A 56 -1.12 3.43 8.14
C PHE A 56 -2.33 4.03 8.87
N GLY A 57 -3.43 4.23 8.16
CA GLY A 57 -4.69 4.70 8.74
C GLY A 57 -5.57 3.53 9.15
N GLY A 58 -6.88 3.79 9.30
CA GLY A 58 -7.86 2.74 9.54
C GLY A 58 -7.94 1.70 8.40
N GLY A 59 -8.26 0.47 8.76
CA GLY A 59 -8.40 -0.67 7.87
C GLY A 59 -7.73 -1.93 8.40
N THR A 60 -7.85 -3.00 7.61
CA THR A 60 -7.18 -4.28 7.83
C THR A 60 -6.01 -4.40 6.86
N TYR A 61 -4.86 -4.83 7.38
CA TYR A 61 -3.63 -4.96 6.63
C TYR A 61 -3.06 -6.36 6.82
N LEU A 62 -2.64 -6.98 5.73
CA LEU A 62 -1.83 -8.20 5.74
C LEU A 62 -0.43 -7.87 6.29
N VAL A 63 0.06 -8.64 7.25
CA VAL A 63 1.39 -8.39 7.81
C VAL A 63 2.46 -8.95 6.88
N SER A 64 3.12 -8.07 6.12
CA SER A 64 4.13 -8.43 5.13
C SER A 64 4.95 -7.21 4.71
N SER A 65 6.25 -7.41 4.48
CA SER A 65 7.11 -6.40 3.83
C SER A 65 6.97 -6.39 2.31
N LYS A 66 6.30 -7.38 1.72
CA LYS A 66 6.05 -7.45 0.27
C LYS A 66 4.68 -6.84 -0.06
N PRO A 67 4.46 -6.36 -1.29
CA PRO A 67 3.10 -6.09 -1.76
C PRO A 67 2.27 -7.39 -1.77
N PRO A 68 0.93 -7.28 -1.78
CA PRO A 68 0.04 -8.44 -1.93
C PRO A 68 0.39 -9.25 -3.19
N SER A 69 0.28 -10.58 -3.12
CA SER A 69 0.42 -11.45 -4.28
C SER A 69 -0.75 -11.25 -5.26
N ALA A 70 -0.58 -11.68 -6.51
CA ALA A 70 -1.66 -11.66 -7.49
C ALA A 70 -2.87 -12.51 -7.06
N GLU A 71 -2.67 -13.53 -6.23
CA GLU A 71 -3.76 -14.35 -5.67
C GLU A 71 -4.50 -13.55 -4.58
N GLN A 72 -3.76 -12.87 -3.69
CA GLN A 72 -4.35 -12.03 -2.66
C GLN A 72 -5.17 -10.88 -3.25
N LEU A 73 -4.72 -10.31 -4.38
CA LEU A 73 -5.45 -9.27 -5.12
C LEU A 73 -6.68 -9.81 -5.88
N GLN A 74 -6.74 -11.11 -6.16
CA GLN A 74 -7.95 -11.73 -6.73
C GLN A 74 -9.02 -11.93 -5.66
N ASP A 75 -8.61 -12.27 -4.43
CA ASP A 75 -9.51 -12.47 -3.31
C ASP A 75 -9.99 -11.13 -2.70
N ASP A 76 -9.11 -10.14 -2.64
CA ASP A 76 -9.38 -8.78 -2.16
C ASP A 76 -8.61 -7.75 -3.01
N GLU A 77 -9.32 -7.07 -3.91
CA GLU A 77 -8.73 -6.08 -4.82
C GLU A 77 -8.10 -4.88 -4.08
N ASP A 78 -8.55 -4.60 -2.86
CA ASP A 78 -8.07 -3.54 -1.98
C ASP A 78 -7.07 -4.04 -0.94
N ALA A 79 -6.56 -5.28 -1.09
CA ALA A 79 -5.59 -5.85 -0.18
C ALA A 79 -4.37 -4.93 -0.02
N ARG A 80 -4.01 -4.66 1.24
CA ARG A 80 -2.89 -3.80 1.60
C ARG A 80 -2.01 -4.49 2.62
N THR A 81 -0.71 -4.25 2.53
CA THR A 81 0.28 -4.82 3.46
C THR A 81 0.85 -3.78 4.41
N ILE A 82 1.15 -4.20 5.63
CA ILE A 82 1.93 -3.48 6.64
C ILE A 82 3.16 -4.32 7.03
N PRO A 83 4.38 -3.78 6.95
CA PRO A 83 5.55 -4.53 7.39
C PRO A 83 5.53 -4.84 8.90
N PRO A 84 6.19 -5.91 9.35
CA PRO A 84 6.47 -6.10 10.77
C PRO A 84 7.30 -4.94 11.32
N GLY A 85 7.01 -4.52 12.55
CA GLY A 85 7.68 -3.39 13.18
C GLY A 85 6.91 -2.79 14.34
N THR A 86 7.48 -1.77 14.97
CA THR A 86 6.80 -1.00 16.02
C THR A 86 6.22 0.28 15.44
N TYR A 87 4.93 0.47 15.68
CA TYR A 87 4.14 1.58 15.17
C TYR A 87 3.52 2.36 16.31
N ARG A 88 3.36 3.67 16.11
CA ARG A 88 2.75 4.55 17.10
C ARG A 88 1.75 5.50 16.46
N ALA A 89 0.52 5.46 16.95
CA ALA A 89 -0.51 6.45 16.70
C ALA A 89 -0.43 7.56 17.76
N LYS A 90 -0.44 8.83 17.34
CA LYS A 90 -0.36 10.01 18.21
C LYS A 90 -1.41 11.02 17.80
N GLY A 91 -2.07 11.61 18.79
CA GLY A 91 -3.18 12.55 18.60
C GLY A 91 -4.33 12.19 19.53
N ARG A 92 -5.35 13.05 19.60
CA ARG A 92 -6.53 12.80 20.43
C ARG A 92 -7.39 11.75 19.71
N MET A 93 -7.37 10.53 20.24
CA MET A 93 -8.17 9.41 19.75
C MET A 93 -9.34 9.12 20.70
N GLU A 94 -10.50 8.84 20.12
CA GLU A 94 -11.68 8.37 20.82
C GLU A 94 -12.18 7.09 20.17
N ASN A 95 -12.52 6.09 21.00
CA ASN A 95 -12.97 4.77 20.53
C ASN A 95 -12.00 4.11 19.51
N CYS A 96 -10.70 4.22 19.77
CA CYS A 96 -9.68 3.59 18.94
C CYS A 96 -9.60 2.09 19.28
N TYR A 97 -9.96 1.26 18.31
CA TYR A 97 -9.75 -0.18 18.35
C TYR A 97 -8.56 -0.56 17.48
N TRP A 98 -7.72 -1.45 18.00
CA TRP A 98 -6.73 -2.14 17.19
C TRP A 98 -6.60 -3.59 17.62
N GLU A 99 -6.22 -4.44 16.69
CA GLU A 99 -5.94 -5.85 16.93
C GLU A 99 -4.84 -6.37 16.03
N ARG A 100 -4.18 -7.41 16.52
CA ARG A 100 -3.25 -8.27 15.80
C ARG A 100 -3.84 -9.67 15.83
N THR A 101 -3.91 -10.31 14.67
CA THR A 101 -4.46 -11.67 14.54
C THR A 101 -3.44 -12.61 13.90
N SER A 102 -3.57 -13.91 14.14
CA SER A 102 -2.85 -14.94 13.40
C SER A 102 -3.37 -15.03 11.96
N GLU A 103 -2.67 -15.76 11.08
CA GLU A 103 -3.17 -16.05 9.73
C GLU A 103 -4.50 -16.83 9.77
N GLY A 104 -4.73 -17.62 10.82
CA GLY A 104 -6.00 -18.31 11.07
C GLY A 104 -7.11 -17.43 11.65
N GLY A 105 -6.83 -16.15 11.93
CA GLY A 105 -7.81 -15.20 12.47
C GLY A 105 -7.93 -15.17 13.99
N ASP A 106 -7.11 -15.94 14.73
CA ASP A 106 -7.10 -15.88 16.19
C ASP A 106 -6.52 -14.55 16.67
N ILE A 107 -7.18 -13.90 17.63
CA ILE A 107 -6.66 -12.68 18.25
C ILE A 107 -5.39 -12.99 19.05
N ILE A 108 -4.29 -12.36 18.67
CA ILE A 108 -3.00 -12.41 19.37
C ILE A 108 -2.98 -11.33 20.46
N ASP A 109 -3.40 -10.12 20.11
CA ASP A 109 -3.46 -8.98 21.02
C ASP A 109 -4.44 -7.94 20.48
N ASN A 110 -5.15 -7.24 21.35
CA ASN A 110 -6.06 -6.17 20.97
C ASN A 110 -6.27 -5.17 22.11
N ASN A 111 -6.80 -4.00 21.77
CA ASN A 111 -7.29 -3.06 22.76
C ASN A 111 -8.36 -2.14 22.18
N PHE A 112 -9.34 -1.78 23.02
CA PHE A 112 -10.36 -0.77 22.73
C PHE A 112 -10.15 0.44 23.64
N ALA A 113 -9.41 1.44 23.15
CA ALA A 113 -9.12 2.65 23.88
C ALA A 113 -10.25 3.68 23.67
N THR A 114 -11.08 3.87 24.70
CA THR A 114 -12.17 4.87 24.67
C THR A 114 -11.65 6.31 24.60
N SER A 115 -10.48 6.58 25.17
CA SER A 115 -9.77 7.85 25.04
C SER A 115 -8.26 7.65 25.18
N ALA A 116 -7.47 8.15 24.22
CA ALA A 116 -6.01 8.08 24.25
C ALA A 116 -5.35 9.28 23.56
N GLN A 117 -4.09 9.57 23.93
CA GLN A 117 -3.25 10.57 23.26
C GLN A 117 -2.11 9.92 22.45
N ALA A 118 -1.73 8.70 22.80
CA ALA A 118 -0.74 7.92 22.10
C ALA A 118 -0.95 6.42 22.38
N ILE A 119 -0.81 5.59 21.35
CA ILE A 119 -0.83 4.13 21.46
C ILE A 119 0.34 3.60 20.63
N THR A 120 1.09 2.63 21.17
CA THR A 120 2.23 1.98 20.49
C THR A 120 1.97 0.48 20.42
N VAL A 121 2.14 -0.09 19.23
CA VAL A 121 1.91 -1.51 18.95
C VAL A 121 3.13 -2.07 18.23
N THR A 122 3.58 -3.25 18.62
CA THR A 122 4.61 -4.00 17.89
C THR A 122 3.94 -5.13 17.13
N ILE A 123 4.01 -5.07 15.80
CA ILE A 123 3.50 -6.08 14.87
C ILE A 123 4.64 -7.06 14.58
N HIS A 124 4.44 -8.34 14.87
CA HIS A 124 5.47 -9.36 14.68
C HIS A 124 5.40 -9.97 13.28
N PRO A 125 6.52 -10.48 12.74
CA PRO A 125 6.53 -11.17 11.44
C PRO A 125 5.65 -12.42 11.36
N SER A 126 5.25 -12.97 12.51
CA SER A 126 4.36 -14.13 12.62
C SER A 126 2.88 -13.78 12.68
N ASP A 127 2.54 -12.50 12.78
CA ASP A 127 1.15 -12.06 12.75
C ASP A 127 0.61 -12.25 11.33
N GLY A 128 -0.68 -12.56 11.21
CA GLY A 128 -1.37 -12.62 9.92
C GLY A 128 -1.86 -11.24 9.49
N GLN A 129 -2.60 -10.56 10.37
CA GLN A 129 -3.20 -9.27 10.04
C GLN A 129 -3.10 -8.27 11.20
N PHE A 130 -3.12 -6.99 10.85
CA PHE A 130 -3.30 -5.87 11.76
C PHE A 130 -4.55 -5.09 11.34
N THR A 131 -5.50 -4.94 12.25
CA THR A 131 -6.72 -4.15 12.02
C THR A 131 -6.71 -2.93 12.93
N SER A 132 -7.13 -1.78 12.39
CA SER A 132 -7.30 -0.56 13.16
C SER A 132 -8.54 0.22 12.75
N GLU A 133 -9.29 0.72 13.73
CA GLU A 133 -10.49 1.51 13.53
C GLU A 133 -10.54 2.64 14.58
N GLY A 134 -10.92 3.86 14.16
CA GLY A 134 -11.02 5.01 15.08
C GLY A 134 -9.69 5.51 15.67
N CYS A 135 -8.56 5.01 15.20
CA CYS A 135 -7.22 5.42 15.63
C CYS A 135 -6.61 6.49 14.71
N GLU A 136 -5.67 7.25 15.26
CA GLU A 136 -4.80 8.14 14.48
C GLU A 136 -3.84 7.35 13.60
N MET A 137 -3.21 8.03 12.65
CA MET A 137 -2.24 7.41 11.74
C MET A 137 -1.09 6.72 12.50
N TRP A 138 -0.91 5.43 12.24
CA TRP A 138 0.19 4.62 12.73
C TRP A 138 1.47 4.93 11.96
N LYS A 139 2.46 5.44 12.67
CA LYS A 139 3.78 5.77 12.10
C LYS A 139 4.85 4.84 12.65
N PRO A 140 5.82 4.38 11.84
CA PRO A 140 6.97 3.63 12.33
C PRO A 140 7.67 4.39 13.46
N VAL A 141 8.04 3.67 14.52
CA VAL A 141 8.93 4.19 15.56
C VAL A 141 10.37 3.93 15.09
N LYS A 142 11.10 5.00 14.80
CA LYS A 142 12.55 4.97 14.55
C LYS A 142 13.33 5.05 15.85
#